data_AF-A0A7C6ZPM9-F1
#
_entry.id   AF-A0A7C6ZPM9-F1
#
_cell.length_a   1.000
_cell.length_b   1.000
_cell.length_c   1.000
_cell.angle_alpha   90.00
_cell.angle_beta   90.00
_cell.angle_gamma   90.00
#
_symmetry.space_group_name_H-M   'P 1'
#
loop_
_entity.id
_entity.type
_entity.pdbx_description
1 polymer ?
#
loop_
_entity_poly.entity_id
_entity_poly.type
_entity_poly.pdbx_seq_one_letter_code
_entity_poly.pdbx_strand_id
1 'polypeptide(L)'
;MALATVSDLEQKLNRLKQGLEKAKSIRIRAEERKRQLEDRRKEIVEEIRKLGVEPENLDAEISRLDEEIRRLAGEAERLIPWELLKDA
;
A
#
# COMPACT_ATOMS: atom_id res chain seq x y z
N MET A 1 -56.79 -5.31 22.65
CA MET A 1 -55.75 -6.09 21.93
C MET A 1 -55.18 -5.37 20.71
N ALA A 2 -55.94 -4.57 19.94
CA ALA A 2 -55.45 -3.90 18.72
C ALA A 2 -54.39 -2.78 18.93
N LEU A 3 -54.36 -2.12 20.09
CA LEU A 3 -53.38 -1.05 20.38
C LEU A 3 -51.95 -1.58 20.65
N ALA A 4 -51.82 -2.80 21.16
CA ALA A 4 -50.51 -3.41 21.46
C ALA A 4 -49.73 -3.75 20.17
N THR A 5 -50.43 -4.17 19.12
CA THR A 5 -49.82 -4.57 17.84
C THR A 5 -49.29 -3.38 17.02
N VAL A 6 -49.92 -2.21 17.13
CA VAL A 6 -49.46 -1.00 16.42
C VAL A 6 -48.17 -0.47 17.08
N SER A 7 -48.12 -0.46 18.42
CA SER A 7 -46.92 -0.04 19.15
C SER A 7 -45.71 -0.95 18.87
N ASP A 8 -45.92 -2.27 18.80
CA ASP A 8 -44.85 -3.21 18.44
C ASP A 8 -44.33 -3.02 17.00
N LEU A 9 -45.21 -2.66 16.06
CA LEU A 9 -44.83 -2.34 14.69
C LEU A 9 -44.05 -1.01 14.61
N GLU A 10 -44.46 0.01 15.36
CA GLU A 10 -43.73 1.27 15.47
C GLU A 10 -42.32 1.07 16.06
N GLN A 11 -42.19 0.25 17.10
CA GLN A 11 -40.89 -0.10 17.67
C GLN A 11 -39.99 -0.83 16.67
N LYS A 12 -40.55 -1.79 15.91
CA LYS A 12 -39.82 -2.48 14.84
C LYS A 12 -39.39 -1.50 13.74
N LEU A 13 -40.26 -0.61 13.30
CA LEU A 13 -39.96 0.38 12.27
C LEU A 13 -38.85 1.33 12.72
N ASN A 14 -38.88 1.75 13.99
CA ASN A 14 -37.85 2.62 14.55
C ASN A 14 -36.49 1.90 14.64
N ARG A 15 -36.47 0.63 15.07
CA ARG A 15 -35.25 -0.20 15.06
C ARG A 15 -34.67 -0.37 13.65
N LEU A 16 -35.52 -0.63 12.66
CA LEU A 16 -35.10 -0.76 11.26
C LEU A 16 -34.54 0.56 10.73
N LYS A 17 -35.17 1.70 11.03
CA LYS A 17 -34.69 3.04 10.65
C LYS A 17 -33.33 3.34 11.26
N GLN A 18 -33.14 3.04 12.56
CA GLN A 18 -31.85 3.21 13.23
C GLN A 18 -30.77 2.29 12.65
N GLY A 19 -31.12 1.04 12.33
CA GLY A 19 -30.22 0.10 11.66
C GLY A 19 -29.79 0.61 10.28
N LEU A 20 -30.72 1.15 9.51
CA LEU A 20 -30.46 1.71 8.18
C LEU A 20 -29.53 2.93 8.25
N GLU A 21 -29.75 3.85 9.19
CA GLU A 21 -28.87 5.02 9.34
C GLU A 21 -27.46 4.62 9.79
N LYS A 22 -27.34 3.64 10.70
CA LYS A 22 -26.03 3.06 11.06
C LYS A 22 -25.34 2.45 9.84
N ALA A 23 -26.06 1.64 9.05
CA ALA A 23 -25.52 1.01 7.85
C ALA A 23 -25.05 2.05 6.81
N LYS A 24 -25.82 3.12 6.59
CA LYS A 24 -25.42 4.24 5.72
C LYS A 24 -24.12 4.89 6.20
N SER A 25 -24.02 5.18 7.50
CA SER A 25 -22.80 5.78 8.07
C SER A 25 -21.57 4.88 7.94
N ILE A 26 -21.75 3.56 8.06
CA ILE A 26 -20.67 2.58 7.87
C ILE A 26 -20.23 2.55 6.42
N ARG A 27 -21.20 2.54 5.49
CA ARG A 27 -20.93 2.54 4.05
C ARG A 27 -20.13 3.79 3.64
N ILE A 28 -20.57 4.97 4.05
CA ILE A 28 -19.89 6.23 3.72
C ILE A 28 -18.44 6.21 4.22
N ARG A 29 -18.21 5.79 5.47
CA ARG A 29 -16.85 5.68 6.02
C ARG A 29 -16.00 4.66 5.29
N ALA A 30 -16.58 3.53 4.87
CA ALA A 30 -15.88 2.52 4.10
C ALA A 30 -15.50 3.03 2.70
N GLU A 31 -16.40 3.75 2.04
CA GLU A 31 -16.16 4.39 0.73
C GLU A 31 -15.05 5.44 0.83
N GLU A 32 -15.08 6.29 1.84
CA GLU A 32 -14.04 7.30 2.08
C GLU A 32 -12.68 6.65 2.35
N ARG A 33 -12.64 5.63 3.22
CA ARG A 33 -11.40 4.90 3.51
C ARG A 33 -10.84 4.18 2.29
N LYS A 34 -11.71 3.60 1.46
CA LYS A 34 -11.30 2.97 0.19
C LYS A 34 -10.67 4.01 -0.74
N ARG A 35 -11.29 5.18 -0.88
CA ARG A 35 -10.76 6.27 -1.71
C ARG A 35 -9.37 6.71 -1.26
N GLN A 36 -9.20 6.94 0.06
CA GLN A 36 -7.90 7.31 0.63
C GLN A 36 -6.81 6.26 0.35
N LEU A 37 -7.15 4.97 0.44
CA LEU A 37 -6.21 3.89 0.13
C LEU A 37 -5.86 3.83 -1.36
N GLU A 38 -6.84 4.04 -2.24
CA GLU A 38 -6.61 4.08 -3.69
C GLU A 38 -5.72 5.25 -4.10
N ASP A 39 -5.94 6.43 -3.53
CA ASP A 39 -5.13 7.62 -3.79
C ASP A 39 -3.70 7.40 -3.28
N ARG A 40 -3.52 6.90 -2.06
CA ARG A 40 -2.19 6.58 -1.52
C ARG A 40 -1.46 5.50 -2.33
N ARG A 41 -2.18 4.51 -2.85
CA ARG A 41 -1.60 3.50 -3.75
C ARG A 41 -1.08 4.14 -5.04
N LYS A 42 -1.83 5.06 -5.63
CA LYS A 42 -1.40 5.77 -6.85
C LYS A 42 -0.16 6.61 -6.59
N GLU A 43 -0.11 7.33 -5.48
CA GLU A 43 1.07 8.11 -5.08
C GLU A 43 2.32 7.22 -4.98
N ILE A 44 2.22 6.08 -4.29
CA ILE A 44 3.34 5.13 -4.17
C ILE A 44 3.78 4.60 -5.53
N VAL A 45 2.84 4.24 -6.41
CA VAL A 45 3.17 3.75 -7.76
C VAL A 45 3.83 4.84 -8.60
N GLU A 46 3.37 6.09 -8.52
CA GLU A 46 4.01 7.21 -9.21
C GLU A 46 5.42 7.50 -8.67
N GLU A 47 5.64 7.41 -7.36
CA GLU A 47 6.97 7.55 -6.76
C GLU A 47 7.92 6.46 -7.25
N ILE A 48 7.47 5.20 -7.28
CA ILE A 48 8.27 4.08 -7.81
C ILE A 48 8.63 4.32 -9.29
N ARG A 49 7.65 4.75 -10.11
CA ARG A 49 7.90 5.10 -11.51
C ARG A 49 8.86 6.27 -11.68
N LYS A 50 8.79 7.30 -10.82
CA LYS A 50 9.74 8.43 -10.83
C LYS A 50 11.17 8.00 -10.51
N LEU A 51 11.34 6.91 -9.75
CA LEU A 51 12.65 6.29 -9.51
C LEU A 51 13.16 5.48 -10.73
N GLY A 52 12.41 5.45 -11.83
CA GLY A 52 12.81 4.81 -13.09
C GLY A 52 12.53 3.31 -13.12
N VAL A 53 11.75 2.79 -12.18
CA VAL A 53 11.44 1.36 -12.05
C VAL A 53 9.92 1.18 -12.09
N GLU A 54 9.40 0.23 -12.86
CA GLU A 54 7.99 -0.16 -12.72
C GLU A 54 7.84 -1.02 -11.44
N PRO A 55 6.77 -0.88 -10.65
CA PRO A 55 6.59 -1.64 -9.40
C PRO A 55 6.72 -3.16 -9.58
N GLU A 56 6.27 -3.69 -10.71
CA GLU A 56 6.35 -5.11 -11.05
C GLU A 56 7.78 -5.60 -11.30
N ASN A 57 8.70 -4.68 -11.58
CA ASN A 57 10.11 -4.96 -11.90
C ASN A 57 11.06 -4.57 -10.76
N LEU A 58 10.55 -4.13 -9.61
CA LEU A 58 11.37 -3.62 -8.51
C LEU A 58 12.38 -4.67 -8.01
N ASP A 59 11.93 -5.90 -7.80
CA ASP A 59 12.80 -6.99 -7.34
C ASP A 59 13.87 -7.38 -8.38
N ALA A 60 13.50 -7.33 -9.67
CA ALA A 60 14.42 -7.60 -10.77
C ALA A 60 15.49 -6.50 -10.87
N GLU A 61 15.11 -5.23 -10.72
CA GLU A 61 16.04 -4.11 -10.77
C GLU A 61 17.00 -4.11 -9.56
N ILE A 62 16.50 -4.45 -8.37
CA ILE A 62 17.36 -4.65 -7.17
C ILE A 62 18.41 -5.74 -7.45
N SER A 63 17.99 -6.87 -8.02
CA SER A 63 18.90 -7.97 -8.34
C SER A 63 19.96 -7.55 -9.37
N ARG A 64 19.54 -6.83 -10.43
CA ARG A 64 20.44 -6.30 -11.46
C ARG A 64 21.49 -5.36 -10.87
N LEU A 65 21.07 -4.46 -9.98
CA LEU A 65 21.96 -3.51 -9.31
C LEU A 65 22.95 -4.22 -8.37
N ASP A 66 22.53 -5.26 -7.63
CA ASP A 66 23.43 -6.02 -6.75
C ASP A 66 24.52 -6.76 -7.54
N GLU A 67 24.16 -7.37 -8.68
CA GLU A 67 25.13 -7.98 -9.60
C GLU A 67 26.11 -6.95 -10.16
N GLU A 68 25.62 -5.78 -10.56
CA GLU A 68 26.46 -4.71 -11.08
C GLU A 68 27.44 -4.18 -10.03
N ILE A 69 26.98 -3.99 -8.78
CA ILE A 69 27.84 -3.60 -7.65
C ILE A 69 28.95 -4.63 -7.43
N ARG A 70 28.62 -5.92 -7.39
CA ARG A 70 29.62 -6.99 -7.20
C ARG A 70 30.65 -7.02 -8.32
N ARG A 71 30.21 -6.85 -9.56
CA ARG A 71 31.09 -6.79 -10.73
C ARG A 71 32.04 -5.60 -10.63
N LEU A 72 31.51 -4.39 -10.38
CA LEU A 72 32.30 -3.17 -10.26
C LEU A 72 33.29 -3.23 -9.08
N ALA A 73 32.88 -3.80 -7.95
CA ALA A 73 33.76 -4.01 -6.80
C ALA A 73 34.94 -4.94 -7.17
N GLY A 74 34.67 -6.06 -7.85
CA GLY A 74 35.72 -6.96 -8.32
C GLY A 74 36.63 -6.34 -9.38
N GLU A 75 36.10 -5.50 -10.27
CA GLU A 75 36.91 -4.72 -11.21
C GLU A 75 37.81 -3.72 -10.48
N ALA A 76 37.27 -3.00 -9.50
CA ALA A 76 38.04 -2.07 -8.68
C ALA A 76 39.17 -2.77 -7.90
N GLU A 77 38.91 -3.93 -7.30
CA GLU A 77 39.93 -4.73 -6.62
C GLU A 77 41.07 -5.15 -7.57
N ARG A 78 40.77 -5.49 -8.82
CA ARG A 78 41.79 -5.86 -9.81
C ARG A 78 42.61 -4.67 -10.29
N LEU A 79 42.02 -3.48 -10.31
CA LEU A 79 42.69 -2.25 -10.73
C LEU A 79 43.61 -1.69 -9.65
N ILE A 80 43.39 -2.05 -8.38
CA ILE A 80 44.26 -1.64 -7.28
C ILE A 80 45.52 -2.51 -7.31
N PRO A 81 46.72 -1.92 -7.48
CA PRO A 81 47.97 -2.67 -7.50
C PRO A 81 48.40 -2.98 -6.06
N TRP A 82 47.72 -3.93 -5.42
CA TRP A 82 47.93 -4.30 -4.02
C TRP A 82 49.37 -4.68 -3.69
N GLU A 83 50.08 -5.27 -4.63
CA GLU A 83 51.50 -5.63 -4.48
C GLU A 83 52.41 -4.40 -4.34
N LEU A 84 52.05 -3.25 -4.92
CA LEU A 84 52.79 -1.99 -4.76
C LEU A 84 52.47 -1.26 -3.46
N LEU A 85 51.37 -1.64 -2.79
CA LEU A 85 50.92 -1.04 -1.53
C LEU A 85 51.40 -1.81 -0.29
N LYS A 86 51.92 -3.03 -0.45
CA LYS A 86 52.40 -3.87 0.66
C LYS A 86 53.75 -3.42 1.25
N ASP A 87 54.46 -2.52 0.57
CA ASP A 87 55.77 -2.02 0.97
C ASP A 87 55.77 -0.54 1.42
N ALA A 88 54.59 0.03 1.74
CA ALA A 88 54.42 1.40 2.25
C ALA A 88 54.24 1.45 3.78
#